data_AF-A0A450T676-F1
#
_entry.id   AF-A0A450T676-F1
#
_cell.length_a   1.000
_cell.length_b   1.000
_cell.length_c   1.000
_cell.angle_alpha   90.00
_cell.angle_beta   90.00
_cell.angle_gamma   90.00
#
_symmetry.space_group_name_H-M   'P 1'
#
loop_
_entity.id
_entity.type
_entity.pdbx_description
1 polymer ?
#
loop_
_entity_poly.entity_id
_entity_poly.type
_entity_poly.pdbx_seq_one_letter_code
_entity_poly.pdbx_strand_id
1 'polypeptide(L)'
;MEKTTICSVNSHNEWDPLEEVIIGNLDGAMFPAWNVINEATVPPGEWTAIEKKAGGAGVPYSPELVEAARGELAEFIHILEAEGVNVRRIRPADYGAAFETPGWRVSSGFCAANPRDPFMVIGNEILETPMADRGRYFEAWAYRELFKEYFKAGAKWTAAPKPQLLDDLYDWDYTVPKPGEPMRFMVTEFEPV
;
A
#
# COMPACT_ATOMS: atom_id res chain seq x y z
N MET A 1 4.45 -14.83 -38.97
CA MET A 1 3.36 -14.76 -37.99
C MET A 1 3.83 -13.84 -36.89
N GLU A 2 3.26 -12.65 -36.82
CA GLU A 2 3.51 -11.71 -35.73
C GLU A 2 2.91 -12.36 -34.47
N LYS A 3 3.74 -12.75 -33.50
CA LYS A 3 3.23 -13.21 -32.20
C LYS A 3 2.51 -12.01 -31.60
N THR A 4 1.18 -12.02 -31.61
CA THR A 4 0.39 -11.11 -30.78
C THR A 4 0.88 -11.34 -29.36
N THR A 5 1.64 -10.38 -28.84
CA THR A 5 2.15 -10.47 -27.48
C THR A 5 0.95 -10.19 -26.60
N ILE A 6 0.36 -11.25 -26.06
CA ILE A 6 -0.75 -11.14 -25.12
C ILE A 6 -0.21 -10.37 -23.92
N CYS A 7 -0.85 -9.25 -23.59
CA CYS A 7 -0.47 -8.47 -22.41
C CYS A 7 -0.72 -9.33 -21.17
N SER A 8 0.30 -9.52 -20.34
CA SER A 8 0.20 -10.32 -19.11
C SER A 8 -0.67 -9.67 -18.03
N VAL A 9 -0.95 -8.38 -18.15
CA VAL A 9 -1.89 -7.66 -17.29
C VAL A 9 -3.24 -7.69 -17.98
N ASN A 10 -4.19 -8.41 -17.41
CA ASN A 10 -5.58 -8.40 -17.87
C ASN A 10 -6.52 -8.87 -16.75
N SER A 11 -7.15 -7.94 -16.04
CA SER A 11 -8.16 -8.30 -15.02
C SER A 11 -9.38 -7.37 -15.09
N HIS A 12 -10.57 -7.96 -15.12
CA HIS A 12 -11.83 -7.24 -15.28
C HIS A 12 -12.75 -7.33 -14.05
N ASN A 13 -12.47 -8.26 -13.15
CA ASN A 13 -13.27 -8.53 -11.96
C ASN A 13 -12.44 -9.35 -10.96
N GLU A 14 -13.06 -9.69 -9.82
CA GLU A 14 -12.38 -10.31 -8.69
C GLU A 14 -12.65 -11.84 -8.57
N TRP A 15 -13.24 -12.48 -9.58
CA TRP A 15 -13.68 -13.89 -9.49
C TRP A 15 -13.36 -14.77 -10.69
N ASP A 16 -13.00 -14.19 -11.84
CA ASP A 16 -12.50 -14.99 -12.96
C ASP A 16 -11.23 -15.76 -12.54
N PRO A 17 -10.91 -16.90 -13.19
CA PRO A 17 -9.77 -17.72 -12.82
C PRO A 17 -8.47 -16.91 -12.75
N LEU A 18 -7.81 -16.94 -11.59
CA LEU A 18 -6.59 -16.18 -11.33
C LEU A 18 -5.38 -16.85 -12.02
N GLU A 19 -4.66 -16.12 -12.87
CA GLU A 19 -3.47 -16.62 -13.58
C GLU A 19 -2.15 -16.09 -13.00
N GLU A 20 -2.10 -14.83 -12.56
CA GLU A 20 -0.91 -14.20 -12.00
C GLU A 20 -1.28 -13.24 -10.87
N VAL A 21 -0.49 -13.21 -9.79
CA VAL A 21 -0.74 -12.33 -8.63
C VAL A 21 0.56 -11.73 -8.10
N ILE A 22 0.50 -10.47 -7.67
CA ILE A 22 1.61 -9.80 -6.99
C ILE A 22 1.43 -9.97 -5.48
N ILE A 23 2.45 -10.50 -4.84
CA ILE A 23 2.51 -10.64 -3.39
C ILE A 23 3.48 -9.60 -2.82
N GLY A 24 3.02 -8.89 -1.80
CA GLY A 24 3.80 -7.88 -1.10
C GLY A 24 5.03 -8.44 -0.39
N ASN A 25 5.80 -7.54 0.21
CA ASN A 25 6.99 -7.86 0.96
C ASN A 25 6.92 -7.26 2.36
N LEU A 26 7.26 -8.09 3.36
CA LEU A 26 7.28 -7.76 4.78
C LEU A 26 8.64 -7.20 5.21
N ASP A 27 9.69 -7.43 4.42
CA ASP A 27 11.05 -7.03 4.75
C ASP A 27 11.17 -5.50 4.81
N GLY A 28 11.78 -5.01 5.88
CA GLY A 28 11.99 -3.58 6.10
C GLY A 28 10.73 -2.81 6.51
N ALA A 29 9.60 -3.48 6.76
CA ALA A 29 8.37 -2.81 7.18
C ALA A 29 8.56 -2.01 8.49
N MET A 30 8.05 -0.78 8.49
CA MET A 30 8.10 0.17 9.60
C MET A 30 6.70 0.40 10.15
N PHE A 31 6.59 0.56 11.46
CA PHE A 31 5.39 1.10 12.10
C PHE A 31 5.20 2.56 11.65
N PRO A 32 3.97 3.04 11.40
CA PRO A 32 3.75 4.37 10.84
C PRO A 32 4.45 5.48 11.62
N ALA A 33 5.26 6.29 10.92
CA ALA A 33 5.91 7.47 11.48
C ALA A 33 4.97 8.68 11.54
N TRP A 34 3.95 8.69 10.69
CA TRP A 34 2.89 9.70 10.66
C TRP A 34 1.56 8.96 10.83
N ASN A 35 0.81 9.32 11.87
CA ASN A 35 -0.24 8.47 12.43
C ASN A 35 -1.65 9.05 12.30
N VAL A 36 -1.83 10.20 11.65
CA VAL A 36 -3.13 10.91 11.60
C VAL A 36 -4.23 10.01 11.03
N ILE A 37 -4.01 9.42 9.85
CA ILE A 37 -4.98 8.46 9.25
C ILE A 37 -5.10 7.20 10.09
N ASN A 38 -4.00 6.73 10.68
CA ASN A 38 -4.04 5.52 11.48
C ASN A 38 -4.88 5.69 12.76
N GLU A 39 -4.78 6.83 13.45
CA GLU A 39 -5.58 7.13 14.64
C GLU A 39 -7.09 7.14 14.35
N ALA A 40 -7.51 7.53 13.14
CA ALA A 40 -8.92 7.47 12.73
C ALA A 40 -9.40 6.09 12.28
N THR A 41 -8.47 5.21 11.87
CA THR A 41 -8.81 3.89 11.32
C THR A 41 -8.66 2.76 12.32
N VAL A 42 -7.95 2.98 13.43
CA VAL A 42 -7.96 2.08 14.59
C VAL A 42 -9.12 2.41 15.54
N PRO A 43 -9.54 1.46 16.40
CA PRO A 43 -10.55 1.73 17.41
C PRO A 43 -10.17 2.93 18.31
N PRO A 44 -11.12 3.83 18.64
CA PRO A 44 -10.82 5.03 19.42
C PRO A 44 -10.12 4.74 20.75
N GLY A 45 -8.99 5.40 20.97
CA GLY A 45 -8.20 5.29 22.21
C GLY A 45 -7.21 4.11 22.24
N GLU A 46 -7.17 3.26 21.21
CA GLU A 46 -6.25 2.12 21.17
C GLU A 46 -4.87 2.45 20.58
N TRP A 47 -4.77 3.50 19.74
CA TRP A 47 -3.54 3.84 19.02
C TRP A 47 -2.31 3.92 19.92
N THR A 48 -2.39 4.69 21.01
CA THR A 48 -1.28 4.87 21.95
C THR A 48 -0.77 3.55 22.54
N ALA A 49 -1.67 2.60 22.81
CA ALA A 49 -1.30 1.28 23.32
C ALA A 49 -0.64 0.42 22.23
N ILE A 50 -1.15 0.47 21.01
CA ILE A 50 -0.60 -0.23 19.84
C ILE A 50 0.80 0.29 19.52
N GLU A 51 0.97 1.61 19.42
CA GLU A 51 2.25 2.25 19.15
C GLU A 51 3.29 1.89 20.22
N LYS A 52 2.90 1.98 21.51
CA LYS A 52 3.78 1.59 22.61
C LYS A 52 4.21 0.13 22.52
N LYS A 53 3.31 -0.77 22.11
CA LYS A 53 3.61 -2.19 21.91
C LYS A 53 4.53 -2.42 20.71
N ALA A 54 4.41 -1.60 19.65
CA ALA A 54 5.27 -1.64 18.48
C ALA A 54 6.68 -1.05 18.74
N GLY A 55 6.84 -0.27 19.81
CA GLY A 55 8.11 0.36 20.18
C GLY A 55 8.22 1.85 19.82
N GLY A 56 7.14 2.47 19.36
CA GLY A 56 7.06 3.88 18.97
C GLY A 56 6.71 4.10 17.49
N ALA A 57 6.42 5.34 17.11
CA ALA A 57 6.28 5.73 15.72
C ALA A 57 7.59 5.58 14.93
N GLY A 58 7.50 5.15 13.66
CA GLY A 58 8.64 5.11 12.74
C GLY A 58 9.75 4.12 13.11
N VAL A 59 9.42 3.05 13.82
CA VAL A 59 10.36 1.95 14.19
C VAL A 59 10.05 0.70 13.35
N PRO A 60 11.02 -0.19 13.09
CA PRO A 60 10.73 -1.45 12.42
C PRO A 60 9.78 -2.31 13.25
N TYR A 61 8.90 -3.07 12.59
CA TYR A 61 8.14 -4.11 13.27
C TYR A 61 9.07 -5.12 13.95
N SER A 62 8.63 -5.71 15.07
CA SER A 62 9.47 -6.65 15.80
C SER A 62 9.83 -7.86 14.92
N PRO A 63 11.07 -8.37 14.99
CA PRO A 63 11.48 -9.53 14.20
C PRO A 63 10.58 -10.74 14.40
N GLU A 64 10.08 -10.95 15.62
CA GLU A 64 9.19 -12.05 15.97
C GLU A 64 7.85 -11.98 15.20
N LEU A 65 7.27 -10.77 15.08
CA LEU A 65 6.03 -10.56 14.31
C LEU A 65 6.28 -10.73 12.82
N VAL A 66 7.40 -10.19 12.32
CA VAL A 66 7.76 -10.31 10.89
C VAL A 66 8.01 -11.77 10.51
N GLU A 67 8.69 -12.56 11.34
CA GLU A 67 8.95 -13.97 11.06
C GLU A 67 7.69 -14.84 11.15
N ALA A 68 6.78 -14.54 12.10
CA ALA A 68 5.47 -15.20 12.14
C ALA A 68 4.67 -14.93 10.84
N ALA A 69 4.58 -13.66 10.44
CA ALA A 69 3.90 -13.27 9.21
C ALA A 69 4.59 -13.83 7.95
N ARG A 70 5.93 -13.97 7.95
CA ARG A 70 6.68 -14.60 6.87
C ARG A 70 6.29 -16.07 6.70
N GLY A 71 6.08 -16.79 7.80
CA GLY A 71 5.59 -18.17 7.78
C GLY A 71 4.20 -18.29 7.15
N GLU A 72 3.27 -17.43 7.56
CA GLU A 72 1.92 -17.38 6.99
C GLU A 72 1.94 -17.03 5.49
N LEU A 73 2.75 -16.03 5.12
CA LEU A 73 2.90 -15.61 3.72
C LEU A 73 3.52 -16.70 2.85
N ALA A 74 4.48 -17.45 3.38
CA ALA A 74 5.11 -18.56 2.66
C ALA A 74 4.09 -19.67 2.35
N GLU A 75 3.23 -20.01 3.32
CA GLU A 75 2.16 -20.99 3.11
C GLU A 75 1.12 -20.48 2.11
N PHE A 76 0.72 -19.21 2.20
CA PHE A 76 -0.20 -18.62 1.24
C PHE A 76 0.32 -18.67 -0.20
N ILE A 77 1.60 -18.36 -0.39
CA ILE A 77 2.27 -18.47 -1.71
C ILE A 77 2.31 -19.93 -2.17
N HIS A 78 2.64 -20.86 -1.28
CA HIS A 78 2.66 -22.28 -1.62
C HIS A 78 1.30 -22.76 -2.15
N ILE A 79 0.21 -22.37 -1.50
CA ILE A 79 -1.16 -22.71 -1.93
C ILE A 79 -1.45 -22.14 -3.32
N LEU A 80 -1.15 -20.85 -3.55
CA LEU A 80 -1.37 -20.20 -4.86
C LEU A 80 -0.59 -20.90 -5.99
N GLU A 81 0.68 -21.20 -5.76
CA GLU A 81 1.52 -21.90 -6.75
C GLU A 81 1.03 -23.34 -6.99
N ALA A 82 0.54 -24.03 -5.96
CA ALA A 82 -0.04 -25.37 -6.07
C ALA A 82 -1.33 -25.38 -6.90
N GLU A 83 -2.10 -24.29 -6.86
CA GLU A 83 -3.28 -24.06 -7.72
C GLU A 83 -2.90 -23.56 -9.14
N GLY A 84 -1.61 -23.45 -9.46
CA GLY A 84 -1.10 -23.07 -10.77
C GLY A 84 -1.05 -21.56 -11.04
N VAL A 85 -1.24 -20.72 -10.02
CA VAL A 85 -1.13 -19.26 -10.13
C VAL A 85 0.34 -18.84 -10.20
N ASN A 86 0.69 -17.98 -11.14
CA ASN A 86 2.03 -17.37 -11.21
C ASN A 86 2.18 -16.31 -10.09
N VAL A 87 3.05 -16.56 -9.12
CA VAL A 87 3.27 -15.62 -8.01
C VAL A 87 4.45 -14.69 -8.30
N ARG A 88 4.20 -13.38 -8.29
CA ARG A 88 5.19 -12.33 -8.52
C ARG A 88 5.58 -11.68 -7.19
N ARG A 89 6.89 -11.62 -6.92
CA ARG A 89 7.45 -11.00 -5.71
C ARG A 89 8.17 -9.70 -6.05
N ILE A 90 8.06 -8.72 -5.16
CA ILE A 90 8.83 -7.48 -5.24
C ILE A 90 10.10 -7.54 -4.38
N ARG A 91 11.08 -6.73 -4.74
CA ARG A 91 12.32 -6.61 -3.96
C ARG A 91 12.05 -5.83 -2.66
N PRO A 92 12.79 -6.13 -1.58
CA PRO A 92 12.79 -5.29 -0.39
C PRO A 92 13.15 -3.84 -0.72
N ALA A 93 12.56 -2.91 0.01
CA ALA A 93 12.89 -1.49 -0.03
C ALA A 93 13.26 -1.01 1.37
N ASP A 94 14.06 0.06 1.43
CA ASP A 94 14.41 0.70 2.70
C ASP A 94 13.31 1.69 3.10
N TYR A 95 12.41 1.25 3.97
CA TYR A 95 11.38 2.12 4.55
C TYR A 95 11.86 2.89 5.78
N GLY A 96 13.05 2.61 6.30
CA GLY A 96 13.62 3.34 7.44
C GLY A 96 14.17 4.72 7.07
N ALA A 97 14.36 4.99 5.78
CA ALA A 97 14.83 6.27 5.29
C ALA A 97 13.77 7.38 5.46
N ALA A 98 14.20 8.49 6.06
CA ALA A 98 13.40 9.71 6.13
C ALA A 98 13.28 10.40 4.76
N PHE A 99 12.16 11.07 4.53
CA PHE A 99 11.93 11.89 3.33
C PHE A 99 10.99 13.06 3.61
N GLU A 100 11.01 14.04 2.73
CA GLU A 100 10.20 15.25 2.85
C GLU A 100 9.72 15.78 1.50
N THR A 101 8.66 16.58 1.55
CA THR A 101 8.21 17.46 0.48
C THR A 101 8.41 18.91 0.94
N PRO A 102 8.13 19.92 0.10
CA PRO A 102 8.15 21.31 0.56
C PRO A 102 7.18 21.61 1.72
N GLY A 103 6.13 20.79 1.93
CA GLY A 103 5.07 21.05 2.91
C GLY A 103 5.12 20.19 4.18
N TRP A 104 5.78 19.03 4.16
CA TRP A 104 5.80 18.10 5.28
C TRP A 104 7.02 17.16 5.22
N ARG A 105 7.32 16.51 6.33
CA ARG A 105 8.39 15.51 6.45
C ARG A 105 7.92 14.30 7.24
N VAL A 106 8.50 13.13 6.96
CA VAL A 106 8.31 11.90 7.76
C VAL A 106 9.67 11.27 8.05
N SER A 107 9.81 10.65 9.23
CA SER A 107 11.05 10.01 9.65
C SER A 107 11.28 8.62 9.04
N SER A 108 10.22 8.01 8.49
CA SER A 108 10.27 6.73 7.79
C SER A 108 9.08 6.63 6.82
N GLY A 109 9.17 5.71 5.87
CA GLY A 109 8.01 5.20 5.13
C GLY A 109 7.22 4.18 5.95
N PHE A 110 6.39 3.40 5.26
CA PHE A 110 5.56 2.35 5.86
C PHE A 110 6.03 0.93 5.47
N CYS A 111 5.48 0.34 4.41
CA CYS A 111 5.87 -0.98 3.91
C CYS A 111 5.39 -1.17 2.46
N ALA A 112 5.63 -2.35 1.87
CA ALA A 112 4.97 -2.80 0.64
C ALA A 112 4.33 -4.17 0.84
N ALA A 113 3.69 -4.37 2.00
CA ALA A 113 2.99 -5.61 2.30
C ALA A 113 1.67 -5.73 1.52
N ASN A 114 1.02 -4.61 1.22
CA ASN A 114 -0.35 -4.56 0.72
C ASN A 114 -0.42 -3.95 -0.69
N PRO A 115 -0.11 -4.71 -1.77
CA PRO A 115 -0.16 -4.19 -3.13
C PRO A 115 -1.55 -3.71 -3.57
N ARG A 116 -2.61 -4.16 -2.90
CA ARG A 116 -3.99 -3.78 -3.22
C ARG A 116 -4.31 -2.33 -2.82
N ASP A 117 -3.55 -1.74 -1.90
CA ASP A 117 -3.81 -0.39 -1.41
C ASP A 117 -3.38 0.68 -2.44
N PRO A 118 -2.13 0.71 -2.94
CA PRO A 118 -1.69 1.75 -3.87
C PRO A 118 -1.98 1.44 -5.35
N PHE A 119 -2.55 0.28 -5.68
CA PHE A 119 -2.72 -0.13 -7.08
C PHE A 119 -4.08 -0.77 -7.39
N MET A 120 -4.53 -0.52 -8.61
CA MET A 120 -5.69 -1.17 -9.21
C MET A 120 -5.34 -1.65 -10.61
N VAL A 121 -5.86 -2.81 -11.01
CA VAL A 121 -5.79 -3.32 -12.39
C VAL A 121 -7.16 -3.22 -13.03
N ILE A 122 -7.26 -2.60 -14.21
CA ILE A 122 -8.50 -2.47 -14.97
C ILE A 122 -8.24 -2.86 -16.43
N GLY A 123 -8.70 -4.04 -16.83
CA GLY A 123 -8.30 -4.65 -18.09
C GLY A 123 -6.78 -4.75 -18.15
N ASN A 124 -6.18 -4.15 -19.17
CA ASN A 124 -4.74 -4.17 -19.39
C ASN A 124 -3.97 -2.96 -18.82
N GLU A 125 -4.57 -2.26 -17.85
CA GLU A 125 -4.01 -1.07 -17.24
C GLU A 125 -3.73 -1.26 -15.75
N ILE A 126 -2.50 -0.93 -15.33
CA ILE A 126 -2.12 -0.77 -13.94
C ILE A 126 -2.26 0.72 -13.59
N LEU A 127 -3.10 1.03 -12.61
CA LEU A 127 -3.32 2.37 -12.07
C LEU A 127 -2.65 2.50 -10.70
N GLU A 128 -1.73 3.45 -10.54
CA GLU A 128 -1.25 3.91 -9.23
C GLU A 128 -2.25 4.92 -8.63
N THR A 129 -2.76 4.62 -7.44
CA THR A 129 -3.72 5.46 -6.71
C THR A 129 -3.01 6.55 -5.90
N PRO A 130 -3.67 7.70 -5.64
CA PRO A 130 -3.09 8.81 -4.90
C PRO A 130 -3.23 8.59 -3.38
N MET A 131 -2.30 7.90 -2.73
CA MET A 131 -2.40 7.64 -1.29
C MET A 131 -2.53 8.92 -0.44
N ALA A 132 -3.46 8.91 0.52
CA ALA A 132 -3.70 9.99 1.48
C ALA A 132 -2.66 10.06 2.63
N ASP A 133 -1.83 9.04 2.81
CA ASP A 133 -0.88 8.93 3.92
C ASP A 133 0.52 9.39 3.52
N ARG A 134 1.09 10.33 4.29
CA ARG A 134 2.42 10.90 4.04
C ARG A 134 3.54 9.85 4.06
N GLY A 135 3.47 8.86 4.95
CA GLY A 135 4.42 7.74 5.02
C GLY A 135 4.33 6.77 3.85
N ARG A 136 3.22 6.78 3.11
CA ARG A 136 2.97 5.93 1.93
C ARG A 136 3.23 6.63 0.60
N TYR A 137 3.70 7.88 0.62
CA TYR A 137 3.87 8.71 -0.58
C TYR A 137 4.72 8.08 -1.69
N PHE A 138 5.79 7.37 -1.30
CA PHE A 138 6.70 6.66 -2.19
C PHE A 138 6.54 5.13 -2.18
N GLU A 139 5.46 4.60 -1.59
CA GLU A 139 5.24 3.14 -1.48
C GLU A 139 5.29 2.41 -2.83
N ALA A 140 4.78 3.06 -3.87
CA ALA A 140 4.77 2.51 -5.21
C ALA A 140 6.17 2.21 -5.78
N TRP A 141 7.24 2.78 -5.21
CA TRP A 141 8.59 2.64 -5.71
C TRP A 141 9.13 1.22 -5.60
N ALA A 142 8.71 0.46 -4.59
CA ALA A 142 9.09 -0.94 -4.42
C ALA A 142 8.61 -1.84 -5.58
N TYR A 143 7.56 -1.41 -6.29
CA TYR A 143 6.94 -2.16 -7.39
C TYR A 143 7.46 -1.75 -8.78
N ARG A 144 8.28 -0.70 -8.87
CA ARG A 144 8.67 -0.09 -10.15
C ARG A 144 9.42 -1.04 -11.07
N GLU A 145 10.24 -1.94 -10.52
CA GLU A 145 10.94 -2.93 -11.35
C GLU A 145 9.94 -3.82 -12.11
N LEU A 146 8.97 -4.39 -11.37
CA LEU A 146 7.93 -5.24 -11.91
C LEU A 146 7.00 -4.49 -12.87
N PHE A 147 6.58 -3.28 -12.51
CA PHE A 147 5.70 -2.49 -13.38
C PHE A 147 6.38 -2.03 -14.68
N LYS A 148 7.69 -1.73 -14.63
CA LYS A 148 8.48 -1.48 -15.84
C LYS A 148 8.56 -2.73 -16.73
N GLU A 149 8.56 -3.93 -16.15
CA GLU A 149 8.49 -5.18 -16.91
C GLU A 149 7.15 -5.30 -17.64
N TYR A 150 6.03 -5.15 -16.94
CA TYR A 150 4.70 -5.20 -17.54
C TYR A 150 4.49 -4.14 -18.61
N PHE A 151 4.95 -2.91 -18.35
CA PHE A 151 4.87 -1.82 -19.31
C PHE A 151 5.63 -2.16 -20.61
N LYS A 152 6.84 -2.72 -20.50
CA LYS A 152 7.62 -3.20 -21.66
C LYS A 152 6.94 -4.37 -22.38
N ALA A 153 6.14 -5.16 -21.67
CA ALA A 153 5.32 -6.24 -22.21
C ALA A 153 3.96 -5.77 -22.77
N GLY A 154 3.69 -4.46 -22.80
CA GLY A 154 2.52 -3.87 -23.43
C GLY A 154 1.36 -3.52 -22.49
N ALA A 155 1.54 -3.65 -21.18
CA ALA A 155 0.57 -3.12 -20.21
C ALA A 155 0.53 -1.59 -20.26
N LYS A 156 -0.66 -1.01 -20.10
CA LYS A 156 -0.78 0.41 -19.80
C LYS A 156 -0.39 0.63 -18.35
N TRP A 157 0.30 1.73 -18.08
CA TRP A 157 0.71 2.08 -16.73
C TRP A 157 0.45 3.56 -16.52
N THR A 158 -0.50 3.84 -15.62
CA THR A 158 -1.01 5.18 -15.34
C THR A 158 -0.82 5.47 -13.86
N ALA A 159 -0.56 6.73 -13.54
CA ALA A 159 -0.58 7.21 -12.17
C ALA A 159 -1.61 8.34 -12.05
N ALA A 160 -2.44 8.29 -11.01
CA ALA A 160 -3.25 9.42 -10.61
C ALA A 160 -2.37 10.64 -10.25
N PRO A 161 -2.91 11.87 -10.27
CA PRO A 161 -2.19 13.05 -9.80
C PRO A 161 -1.62 12.80 -8.40
N LYS A 162 -0.30 13.01 -8.23
CA LYS A 162 0.33 12.87 -6.91
C LYS A 162 -0.16 14.01 -6.00
N PRO A 163 -0.78 13.71 -4.85
CA PRO A 163 -1.33 14.74 -3.96
C PRO A 163 -0.22 15.51 -3.25
N GLN A 164 -0.48 16.75 -2.85
CA GLN A 164 0.44 17.55 -2.06
C GLN A 164 0.48 17.11 -0.58
N LEU A 165 -0.61 16.55 -0.07
CA LEU A 165 -0.81 16.10 1.31
C LEU A 165 -0.54 17.21 2.35
N LEU A 166 -0.98 18.44 2.03
CA LEU A 166 -0.92 19.58 2.95
C LEU A 166 -1.90 19.40 4.11
N ASP A 167 -1.73 20.19 5.17
CA ASP A 167 -2.58 20.11 6.36
C ASP A 167 -4.07 20.38 6.03
N ASP A 168 -4.36 21.13 4.96
CA ASP A 168 -5.72 21.40 4.45
C ASP A 168 -6.47 20.13 3.99
N LEU A 169 -5.75 19.05 3.68
CA LEU A 169 -6.36 17.76 3.31
C LEU A 169 -7.00 17.07 4.52
N TYR A 170 -6.59 17.37 5.75
CA TYR A 170 -6.99 16.61 6.93
C TYR A 170 -7.89 17.44 7.86
N ASP A 171 -8.97 16.83 8.33
CA ASP A 171 -9.77 17.33 9.44
C ASP A 171 -9.09 16.96 10.77
N TRP A 172 -8.37 17.92 11.33
CA TRP A 172 -7.63 17.76 12.59
C TRP A 172 -8.53 17.61 13.82
N ASP A 173 -9.82 17.92 13.69
CA ASP A 173 -10.83 17.77 14.75
C ASP A 173 -11.71 16.52 14.52
N TYR A 174 -11.34 15.66 13.57
CA TYR A 174 -12.11 14.48 13.21
C TYR A 174 -12.39 13.56 14.41
N THR A 175 -13.63 13.08 14.49
CA THR A 175 -14.05 12.02 15.42
C THR A 175 -14.95 11.01 14.74
N VAL A 176 -14.76 9.73 15.06
CA VAL A 176 -15.56 8.62 14.52
C VAL A 176 -17.05 8.88 14.79
N PRO A 177 -17.92 8.85 13.76
CA PRO A 177 -19.36 9.02 13.92
C PRO A 177 -19.96 8.00 14.89
N LYS A 178 -20.83 8.46 15.80
CA LYS A 178 -21.61 7.57 16.67
C LYS A 178 -22.81 6.98 15.91
N PRO A 179 -23.41 5.87 16.40
CA PRO A 179 -24.64 5.35 15.81
C PRO A 179 -25.73 6.44 15.70
N GLY A 180 -26.20 6.69 14.48
CA GLY A 180 -27.22 7.71 14.18
C GLY A 180 -26.69 9.10 13.83
N GLU A 181 -25.38 9.35 13.94
CA GLU A 181 -24.76 10.58 13.42
C GLU A 181 -24.52 10.48 11.90
N PRO A 182 -24.50 11.60 11.17
CA PRO A 182 -24.05 11.62 9.77
C PRO A 182 -22.61 11.12 9.64
N MET A 183 -22.30 10.47 8.51
CA MET A 183 -20.93 10.08 8.19
C MET A 183 -20.04 11.33 8.11
N ARG A 184 -18.84 11.24 8.70
CA ARG A 184 -17.77 12.23 8.61
C ARG A 184 -16.54 11.56 8.02
N PHE A 185 -15.69 12.34 7.37
CA PHE A 185 -14.45 11.86 6.77
C PHE A 185 -13.29 12.64 7.38
N MET A 186 -12.18 11.95 7.64
CA MET A 186 -10.95 12.58 8.09
C MET A 186 -10.28 13.37 6.96
N VAL A 187 -10.45 12.95 5.71
CA VAL A 187 -9.94 13.68 4.55
C VAL A 187 -11.00 14.65 4.04
N THR A 188 -10.55 15.82 3.58
CA THR A 188 -11.38 16.87 2.97
C THR A 188 -11.34 16.77 1.44
N GLU A 189 -12.15 17.59 0.77
CA GLU A 189 -12.15 17.72 -0.70
C GLU A 189 -11.03 18.64 -1.23
N PHE A 190 -9.94 18.84 -0.46
CA PHE A 190 -8.83 19.72 -0.85
C PHE A 190 -8.16 19.27 -2.15
N GLU A 191 -7.94 17.96 -2.30
CA GLU A 191 -7.41 17.35 -3.51
C GLU A 191 -7.78 15.85 -3.59
N PRO A 192 -7.71 15.22 -4.78
CA PRO A 192 -7.99 13.79 -4.90
C PRO A 192 -6.96 12.92 -4.16
N VAL A 193 -7.44 12.06 -3.26
CA VAL A 193 -6.69 11.01 -2.54
C VAL A 193 -7.48 9.71 -2.43
#